data_AF-A0A6M1NLF2-F1
#
_entry.id   AF-A0A6M1NLF2-F1
#
_cell.length_a   1.000
_cell.length_b   1.000
_cell.length_c   1.000
_cell.angle_alpha   90.00
_cell.angle_beta   90.00
_cell.angle_gamma   90.00
#
_symmetry.space_group_name_H-M   'P 1'
#
loop_
_entity.id
_entity.type
_entity.pdbx_description
1 polymer ?
#
loop_
_entity_poly.entity_id
_entity_poly.type
_entity_poly.pdbx_seq_one_letter_code
_entity_poly.pdbx_strand_id
1 'polypeptide(L)'
;MVRRICCLIWALVASSTSYAQSLKLEIPANSTLISYTGRVVESMDGDVTFDWVGTYFQFMLAGEACTVRASDTGESYYNVFVDDQLFKTIHIASQDTLIQLVEGLAKHKLHRIRVQKRSEGEFGRTTLHRFLLPNGAFFKGQVPKKDRFMEFIGDSHTVGYGADGTHRDEPFSVGTENADKTYAAILARYFDADYALIAHSGRGAARNFGDSLTSSRYTMKDALLRTWNSDTSTRYGFDQYRPDLIVINLGSNDFSSQPNPSKAEFIAAYGQIIQRLRSAYGKEVKILCVTPRVKGPVGEYIAALPELLHDPNVFATASLRGVLNDDSDMGAAWHPGYTGHQKMAMFIIPYIATIMGWPLAEQPIK
;
A
#
# COMPACT_ATOMS: atom_id res chain seq x y z
N MET A 1 -26.87 -2.96 90.83
CA MET A 1 -26.06 -2.15 89.89
C MET A 1 -25.71 -3.06 88.70
N VAL A 2 -26.57 -3.11 87.68
CA VAL A 2 -26.39 -3.97 86.50
C VAL A 2 -26.68 -3.12 85.27
N ARG A 3 -25.63 -2.71 84.56
CA ARG A 3 -25.68 -2.04 83.26
C ARG A 3 -26.03 -3.08 82.20
N ARG A 4 -27.13 -2.91 81.47
CA ARG A 4 -27.38 -3.59 80.20
C ARG A 4 -27.08 -2.61 79.06
N ILE A 5 -26.00 -2.88 78.35
CA ILE A 5 -25.58 -2.18 77.15
C ILE A 5 -26.40 -2.75 75.98
N CYS A 6 -27.19 -1.92 75.31
CA CYS A 6 -27.82 -2.26 74.04
C CYS A 6 -26.85 -1.90 72.91
N CYS A 7 -26.26 -2.91 72.26
CA CYS A 7 -25.55 -2.72 71.00
C CYS A 7 -26.55 -2.90 69.85
N LEU A 8 -26.89 -1.80 69.17
CA LEU A 8 -27.54 -1.81 67.86
C LEU A 8 -26.48 -2.16 66.80
N ILE A 9 -26.60 -3.34 66.21
CA ILE A 9 -25.83 -3.72 65.02
C ILE A 9 -26.62 -3.24 63.80
N TRP A 10 -26.15 -2.18 63.16
CA TRP A 10 -26.58 -1.81 61.81
C TRP A 10 -25.85 -2.70 60.81
N ALA A 11 -26.57 -3.62 60.18
CA ALA A 11 -26.07 -4.36 59.04
C ALA A 11 -26.14 -3.46 57.79
N LEU A 12 -25.02 -2.86 57.40
CA LEU A 12 -24.86 -2.25 56.09
C LEU A 12 -24.76 -3.36 55.04
N VAL A 13 -25.88 -3.67 54.38
CA VAL A 13 -25.85 -4.38 53.10
C VAL A 13 -25.63 -3.34 52.01
N ALA A 14 -24.36 -3.00 51.77
CA ALA A 14 -23.99 -2.23 50.59
C ALA A 14 -23.92 -3.19 49.40
N SER A 15 -24.97 -3.13 48.58
CA SER A 15 -25.10 -3.73 47.27
C SER A 15 -23.86 -3.47 46.42
N SER A 16 -23.09 -4.52 46.13
CA SER A 16 -22.07 -4.50 45.09
C SER A 16 -22.76 -4.43 43.73
N THR A 17 -22.95 -3.21 43.22
CA THR A 17 -23.16 -3.02 41.78
C THR A 17 -21.87 -3.45 41.08
N SER A 18 -21.82 -4.70 40.65
CA SER A 18 -20.85 -5.14 39.65
C SER A 18 -21.15 -4.35 38.39
N TYR A 19 -20.40 -3.28 38.15
CA TYR A 19 -20.18 -2.82 36.79
C TYR A 19 -19.51 -4.00 36.10
N ALA A 20 -20.29 -4.79 35.36
CA ALA A 20 -19.76 -5.76 34.44
C ALA A 20 -18.86 -4.99 33.48
N GLN A 21 -17.55 -5.08 33.69
CA GLN A 21 -16.56 -4.61 32.76
C GLN A 21 -16.89 -5.31 31.44
N SER A 22 -17.42 -4.56 30.47
CA SER A 22 -17.87 -5.12 29.20
C SER A 22 -16.71 -5.88 28.59
N LEU A 23 -16.80 -7.21 28.55
CA LEU A 23 -15.77 -8.08 27.97
C LEU A 23 -15.63 -7.73 26.49
N LYS A 24 -14.64 -6.89 26.16
CA LYS A 24 -14.25 -6.64 24.78
C LYS A 24 -13.73 -7.95 24.21
N LEU A 25 -14.26 -8.37 23.07
CA LEU A 25 -13.70 -9.49 22.34
C LEU A 25 -12.38 -9.03 21.72
N GLU A 26 -11.30 -9.71 22.07
CA GLU A 26 -9.99 -9.47 21.47
C GLU A 26 -9.68 -10.52 20.41
N ILE A 27 -9.26 -10.06 19.24
CA ILE A 27 -8.90 -10.91 18.11
C ILE A 27 -7.42 -10.62 17.76
N PRO A 28 -6.54 -11.63 17.69
CA PRO A 28 -5.16 -11.43 17.24
C PRO A 28 -5.14 -10.90 15.81
N ALA A 29 -4.16 -10.04 15.50
CA ALA A 29 -4.04 -9.47 14.16
C ALA A 29 -3.80 -10.56 13.10
N ASN A 30 -3.06 -11.63 13.42
CA ASN A 30 -2.87 -12.77 12.52
C ASN A 30 -4.07 -13.75 12.47
N SER A 31 -5.24 -13.34 12.95
CA SER A 31 -6.45 -14.16 12.84
C SER A 31 -6.80 -14.41 11.37
N THR A 32 -7.18 -15.65 11.05
CA THR A 32 -7.64 -16.05 9.70
C THR A 32 -8.93 -15.34 9.25
N LEU A 33 -9.62 -14.65 10.16
CA LEU A 33 -10.78 -13.81 9.84
C LEU A 33 -10.38 -12.48 9.19
N ILE A 34 -9.09 -12.15 9.19
CA ILE A 34 -8.53 -10.92 8.65
C ILE A 34 -7.68 -11.31 7.45
N SER A 35 -8.04 -10.76 6.30
CA SER A 35 -7.24 -10.91 5.08
C SER A 35 -6.24 -9.77 4.98
N TYR A 36 -5.01 -10.10 4.56
CA TYR A 36 -3.96 -9.14 4.28
C TYR A 36 -3.57 -9.20 2.80
N THR A 37 -3.24 -8.05 2.22
CA THR A 37 -2.78 -7.93 0.84
C THR A 37 -1.64 -6.93 0.76
N GLY A 38 -0.54 -7.34 0.14
CA GLY A 38 0.77 -6.72 0.26
C GLY A 38 1.77 -7.67 0.92
N ARG A 39 2.97 -7.19 1.25
CA ARG A 39 3.99 -7.97 1.96
C ARG A 39 3.83 -7.74 3.45
N VAL A 40 3.44 -8.79 4.18
CA VAL A 40 3.23 -8.74 5.63
C VAL A 40 4.09 -9.80 6.33
N VAL A 41 4.37 -9.62 7.62
CA VAL A 41 4.98 -10.65 8.46
C VAL A 41 4.09 -10.89 9.66
N GLU A 42 3.68 -12.13 9.84
CA GLU A 42 2.91 -12.58 10.99
C GLU A 42 3.85 -13.13 12.06
N SER A 43 3.61 -12.77 13.32
CA SER A 43 4.35 -13.31 14.46
C SER A 43 3.57 -14.45 15.14
N MET A 44 4.28 -15.31 15.88
CA MET A 44 3.64 -16.34 16.71
C MET A 44 2.81 -15.74 17.85
N ASP A 45 3.14 -14.51 18.27
CA ASP A 45 2.44 -13.78 19.34
C ASP A 45 1.16 -13.10 18.85
N GLY A 46 0.76 -13.29 17.60
CA GLY A 46 -0.51 -12.81 17.06
C GLY A 46 -0.43 -11.47 16.35
N ASP A 47 0.76 -10.92 16.15
CA ASP A 47 0.97 -9.61 15.52
C ASP A 47 1.14 -9.73 14.02
N VAL A 48 0.84 -8.65 13.30
CA VAL A 48 1.11 -8.52 11.86
C VAL A 48 1.81 -7.21 11.58
N THR A 49 2.98 -7.27 10.94
CA THR A 49 3.81 -6.10 10.63
C THR A 49 3.90 -5.89 9.11
N PHE A 50 3.86 -4.64 8.63
CA PHE A 50 4.04 -4.24 7.22
C PHE A 50 4.56 -2.80 7.11
N ASP A 51 5.25 -2.45 6.01
CA ASP A 51 5.66 -1.07 5.73
C ASP A 51 5.49 -0.63 4.27
N TRP A 52 5.45 -1.56 3.31
CA TRP A 52 5.21 -1.21 1.91
C TRP A 52 3.89 -0.47 1.73
N VAL A 53 3.98 0.60 0.93
CA VAL A 53 2.85 1.48 0.59
C VAL A 53 1.68 0.67 0.03
N GLY A 54 0.45 1.14 0.28
CA GLY A 54 -0.75 0.51 -0.29
C GLY A 54 -1.10 -0.85 0.30
N THR A 55 -0.28 -1.45 1.18
CA THR A 55 -0.64 -2.67 1.92
C THR A 55 -1.96 -2.44 2.65
N TYR A 56 -2.88 -3.40 2.54
CA TYR A 56 -4.18 -3.30 3.18
C TYR A 56 -4.59 -4.59 3.87
N PHE A 57 -5.48 -4.43 4.84
CA PHE A 57 -6.16 -5.54 5.49
C PHE A 57 -7.67 -5.35 5.47
N GLN A 58 -8.39 -6.46 5.46
CA GLN A 58 -9.85 -6.45 5.38
C GLN A 58 -10.47 -7.53 6.25
N PHE A 59 -11.65 -7.21 6.78
CA PHE A 59 -12.48 -8.14 7.55
C PHE A 59 -13.96 -7.76 7.39
N MET A 60 -14.82 -8.75 7.60
CA MET A 60 -16.28 -8.55 7.61
C MET A 60 -16.73 -8.33 9.06
N LEU A 61 -17.22 -7.14 9.38
CA LEU A 61 -17.68 -6.74 10.71
C LEU A 61 -19.20 -6.82 10.79
N ALA A 62 -19.72 -7.61 11.74
CA ALA A 62 -21.08 -7.49 12.22
C ALA A 62 -21.05 -6.76 13.57
N GLY A 63 -21.48 -5.50 13.60
CA GLY A 63 -21.40 -4.65 14.79
C GLY A 63 -21.15 -3.18 14.44
N GLU A 64 -21.15 -2.33 15.47
CA GLU A 64 -21.12 -0.86 15.27
C GLU A 64 -19.71 -0.28 15.19
N ALA A 65 -18.73 -0.96 15.78
CA ALA A 65 -17.42 -0.39 16.00
C ALA A 65 -16.32 -1.44 16.05
N CYS A 66 -15.10 -1.02 15.71
CA CYS A 66 -13.89 -1.82 15.81
C CYS A 66 -12.70 -0.90 16.11
N THR A 67 -11.93 -1.26 17.12
CA THR A 67 -10.67 -0.59 17.50
C THR A 67 -9.52 -1.55 17.21
N VAL A 68 -8.35 -1.04 16.84
CA VAL A 68 -7.12 -1.83 16.74
C VAL A 68 -6.06 -1.26 17.67
N ARG A 69 -5.35 -2.12 18.40
CA ARG A 69 -4.11 -1.78 19.07
C ARG A 69 -2.97 -1.91 18.07
N ALA A 70 -2.23 -0.84 17.84
CA ALA A 70 -1.17 -0.78 16.85
C ALA A 70 0.03 0.04 17.33
N SER A 71 1.17 -0.19 16.70
CA SER A 71 2.39 0.58 16.87
C SER A 71 2.98 0.94 15.51
N ASP A 72 3.73 2.04 15.45
CA ASP A 72 4.48 2.45 14.26
C ASP A 72 5.89 2.92 14.67
N THR A 73 6.92 2.53 13.90
CA THR A 73 8.30 2.93 14.16
C THR A 73 8.60 4.40 13.84
N GLY A 74 7.73 5.07 13.10
CA GLY A 74 7.82 6.49 12.77
C GLY A 74 6.43 7.08 12.65
N GLU A 75 5.98 7.36 11.43
CA GLU A 75 4.61 7.78 11.15
C GLU A 75 4.02 7.13 9.90
N SER A 76 2.74 6.72 9.98
CA SER A 76 1.99 6.18 8.86
C SER A 76 0.57 6.70 8.79
N TYR A 77 0.09 6.99 7.58
CA TYR A 77 -1.29 7.38 7.29
C TYR A 77 -2.06 6.22 6.66
N TYR A 78 -3.37 6.14 6.91
CA TYR A 78 -4.23 5.11 6.31
C TYR A 78 -5.59 5.65 5.89
N ASN A 79 -6.12 5.07 4.84
CA ASN A 79 -7.55 5.16 4.52
C ASN A 79 -8.29 4.02 5.22
N VAL A 80 -9.41 4.33 5.85
CA VAL A 80 -10.40 3.33 6.31
C VAL A 80 -11.61 3.41 5.41
N PHE A 81 -11.99 2.29 4.80
CA PHE A 81 -13.16 2.14 3.96
C PHE A 81 -14.21 1.25 4.64
N VAL A 82 -15.48 1.62 4.47
CA VAL A 82 -16.66 0.84 4.86
C VAL A 82 -17.47 0.59 3.59
N ASP A 83 -17.67 -0.67 3.22
CA ASP A 83 -18.41 -1.05 2.00
C ASP A 83 -17.91 -0.28 0.76
N ASP A 84 -16.58 -0.22 0.61
CA ASP A 84 -15.85 0.46 -0.48
C ASP A 84 -15.94 1.99 -0.52
N GLN A 85 -16.60 2.61 0.45
CA GLN A 85 -16.63 4.05 0.61
C GLN A 85 -15.60 4.50 1.63
N LEU A 86 -14.84 5.55 1.32
CA LEU A 86 -13.90 6.15 2.26
C LEU A 86 -14.69 6.65 3.48
N PHE A 87 -14.39 6.07 4.64
CA PHE A 87 -15.02 6.43 5.91
C PHE A 87 -14.23 7.52 6.62
N LYS A 88 -12.91 7.33 6.76
CA LYS A 88 -11.99 8.35 7.31
C LYS A 88 -10.53 8.05 6.97
N THR A 89 -9.67 9.02 7.25
CA THR A 89 -8.22 8.83 7.32
C THR A 89 -7.78 8.72 8.77
N ILE A 90 -6.78 7.88 9.05
CA ILE A 90 -6.14 7.76 10.38
C ILE A 90 -4.63 7.99 10.24
N HIS A 91 -4.00 8.41 11.33
CA HIS A 91 -2.57 8.64 11.45
C HIS A 91 -2.06 7.89 12.68
N ILE A 92 -0.98 7.11 12.51
CA ILE A 92 -0.34 6.32 13.57
C ILE A 92 1.11 6.79 13.68
N ALA A 93 1.48 7.36 14.82
CA ALA A 93 2.84 7.81 15.12
C ALA A 93 3.23 7.50 16.59
N SER A 94 2.79 6.35 17.10
CA SER A 94 3.03 5.91 18.48
C SER A 94 3.58 4.49 18.51
N GLN A 95 4.40 4.17 19.50
CA GLN A 95 4.91 2.81 19.74
C GLN A 95 3.86 1.87 20.37
N ASP A 96 2.71 2.40 20.82
CA ASP A 96 1.55 1.63 21.26
C ASP A 96 0.34 2.57 21.36
N THR A 97 -0.74 2.28 20.65
CA THR A 97 -1.95 3.10 20.67
C THR A 97 -3.20 2.32 20.29
N LEU A 98 -4.36 2.78 20.76
CA LEU A 98 -5.67 2.28 20.34
C LEU A 98 -6.24 3.22 19.28
N ILE A 99 -6.44 2.67 18.07
CA ILE A 99 -7.02 3.39 16.94
C ILE A 99 -8.45 2.90 16.71
N GLN A 100 -9.43 3.78 16.87
CA GLN A 100 -10.79 3.49 16.45
C GLN A 100 -10.83 3.41 14.93
N LEU A 101 -11.01 2.22 14.35
CA LEU A 101 -11.12 2.07 12.89
C LEU A 101 -12.48 2.55 12.40
N VAL A 102 -13.55 2.08 13.03
CA VAL A 102 -14.94 2.44 12.67
C VAL A 102 -15.79 2.55 13.92
N GLU A 103 -16.82 3.37 13.88
CA GLU A 103 -17.84 3.51 14.92
C GLU A 103 -19.17 3.98 14.31
N GLY A 104 -20.28 3.78 15.02
CA GLY A 104 -21.61 4.21 14.56
C GLY A 104 -22.14 3.46 13.34
N LEU A 105 -21.61 2.27 13.03
CA LEU A 105 -22.14 1.43 11.95
C LEU A 105 -23.46 0.76 12.34
N ALA A 106 -24.27 0.37 11.35
CA ALA A 106 -25.56 -0.25 11.61
C ALA A 106 -25.41 -1.68 12.19
N LYS A 107 -25.84 -1.90 13.45
CA LYS A 107 -25.73 -3.18 14.19
C LYS A 107 -26.09 -4.44 13.41
N HIS A 108 -27.14 -4.37 12.60
CA HIS A 108 -27.73 -5.53 11.94
C HIS A 108 -27.24 -5.75 10.51
N LYS A 109 -26.31 -4.90 10.02
CA LYS A 109 -25.70 -5.04 8.70
C LYS A 109 -24.29 -5.60 8.86
N LEU A 110 -23.93 -6.51 7.96
CA LEU A 110 -22.55 -6.96 7.80
C LEU A 110 -21.83 -5.96 6.91
N HIS A 111 -20.72 -5.39 7.40
CA HIS A 111 -19.93 -4.39 6.70
C HIS A 111 -18.56 -4.95 6.32
N ARG A 112 -18.08 -4.63 5.10
CA ARG A 112 -16.67 -4.86 4.75
C ARG A 112 -15.86 -3.67 5.21
N ILE A 113 -14.90 -3.92 6.12
CA ILE A 113 -13.93 -2.92 6.54
C ILE A 113 -12.63 -3.20 5.79
N ARG A 114 -12.09 -2.18 5.12
CA ARG A 114 -10.75 -2.23 4.50
C ARG A 114 -9.93 -1.07 5.04
N VAL A 115 -8.73 -1.35 5.51
CA VAL A 115 -7.78 -0.33 5.97
C VAL A 115 -6.52 -0.43 5.13
N GLN A 116 -6.12 0.65 4.49
CA GLN A 116 -5.05 0.68 3.48
C GLN A 116 -4.01 1.73 3.86
N LYS A 117 -2.74 1.31 3.91
CA LYS A 117 -1.61 2.21 4.17
C LYS A 117 -1.47 3.19 3.01
N ARG A 118 -1.46 4.48 3.33
CA ARG A 118 -1.30 5.58 2.36
C ARG A 118 0.16 5.91 2.11
N SER A 119 0.95 5.96 3.17
CA SER A 119 2.35 6.40 3.13
C SER A 119 3.31 5.24 2.84
N GLU A 120 4.46 5.54 2.26
CA GLU A 120 5.53 4.59 2.00
C GLU A 120 6.27 4.17 3.27
N GLY A 121 7.02 3.09 3.15
CA GLY A 121 7.67 2.47 4.30
C GLY A 121 8.88 3.22 4.81
N GLU A 122 9.37 4.23 4.09
CA GLU A 122 10.46 5.11 4.54
C GLU A 122 10.10 5.84 5.83
N PHE A 123 8.81 6.21 6.00
CA PHE A 123 8.35 7.00 7.13
C PHE A 123 7.93 6.16 8.34
N GLY A 124 7.53 4.91 8.13
CA GLY A 124 6.92 4.12 9.19
C GLY A 124 6.69 2.67 8.82
N ARG A 125 7.04 1.79 9.77
CA ARG A 125 6.68 0.37 9.77
C ARG A 125 5.70 0.11 10.89
N THR A 126 4.58 -0.50 10.53
CA THR A 126 3.42 -0.62 11.41
C THR A 126 3.27 -2.04 11.86
N THR A 127 2.98 -2.23 13.14
CA THR A 127 2.58 -3.52 13.71
C THR A 127 1.17 -3.42 14.26
N LEU A 128 0.28 -4.29 13.81
CA LEU A 128 -1.04 -4.48 14.38
C LEU A 128 -0.94 -5.59 15.42
N HIS A 129 -1.45 -5.33 16.62
CA HIS A 129 -1.37 -6.28 17.72
C HIS A 129 -2.69 -7.03 17.92
N ARG A 130 -3.77 -6.29 18.21
CA ARG A 130 -5.09 -6.86 18.56
C ARG A 130 -6.22 -5.99 18.04
N PHE A 131 -7.29 -6.62 17.56
CA PHE A 131 -8.56 -5.98 17.29
C PHE A 131 -9.47 -6.12 18.50
N LEU A 132 -10.09 -5.03 18.91
CA LEU A 132 -10.98 -4.95 20.06
C LEU A 132 -12.39 -4.65 19.56
N LEU A 133 -13.33 -5.55 19.87
CA LEU A 133 -14.73 -5.42 19.48
C LEU A 133 -15.61 -5.17 20.71
N PRO A 134 -16.58 -4.25 20.64
CA PRO A 134 -17.60 -4.09 21.67
C PRO A 134 -18.44 -5.36 21.84
N ASN A 135 -19.17 -5.45 22.96
CA ASN A 135 -20.08 -6.55 23.23
C ASN A 135 -21.09 -6.74 22.07
N GLY A 136 -21.20 -7.98 21.58
CA GLY A 136 -22.11 -8.35 20.50
C GLY A 136 -21.59 -8.09 19.09
N ALA A 137 -20.44 -7.43 18.94
CA ALA A 137 -19.75 -7.32 17.66
C ALA A 137 -18.82 -8.52 17.42
N PHE A 138 -18.72 -8.97 16.17
CA PHE A 138 -17.85 -10.07 15.77
C PHE A 138 -17.42 -9.97 14.30
N PHE A 139 -16.32 -10.63 13.97
CA PHE A 139 -15.90 -10.84 12.58
C PHE A 139 -16.59 -12.07 12.00
N LYS A 140 -17.03 -12.01 10.74
CA LYS A 140 -17.79 -13.08 10.09
C LYS A 140 -17.25 -13.45 8.71
N GLY A 141 -16.52 -14.56 8.66
CA GLY A 141 -15.92 -15.05 7.42
C GLY A 141 -14.76 -14.17 6.93
N GLN A 142 -13.99 -14.71 6.01
CA GLN A 142 -12.87 -14.00 5.39
C GLN A 142 -13.36 -13.23 4.17
N VAL A 143 -12.80 -12.04 3.93
CA VAL A 143 -12.97 -11.36 2.65
C VAL A 143 -12.23 -12.17 1.57
N PRO A 144 -12.92 -12.64 0.51
CA PRO A 144 -12.26 -13.42 -0.53
C PRO A 144 -11.23 -12.56 -1.26
N LYS A 145 -10.09 -13.17 -1.61
CA LYS A 145 -9.11 -12.58 -2.52
C LYS A 145 -9.73 -12.43 -3.90
N LYS A 146 -9.23 -11.45 -4.66
CA LYS A 146 -9.58 -11.29 -6.07
C LYS A 146 -8.91 -12.37 -6.92
N ASP A 147 -9.55 -12.71 -8.03
CA ASP A 147 -9.01 -13.68 -9.00
C ASP A 147 -7.78 -13.14 -9.75
N ARG A 148 -7.61 -11.81 -9.76
CA ARG A 148 -6.51 -11.10 -10.42
C ARG A 148 -5.60 -10.48 -9.39
N PHE A 149 -4.29 -10.54 -9.63
CA PHE A 149 -3.28 -9.89 -8.81
C PHE A 149 -2.27 -9.11 -9.65
N MET A 150 -2.03 -7.85 -9.27
CA MET A 150 -1.06 -6.97 -9.92
C MET A 150 0.07 -6.57 -8.97
N GLU A 151 1.34 -6.75 -9.35
CA GLU A 151 2.46 -6.18 -8.59
C GLU A 151 3.03 -4.97 -9.33
N PHE A 152 3.20 -3.85 -8.63
CA PHE A 152 3.77 -2.62 -9.18
C PHE A 152 5.14 -2.39 -8.59
N ILE A 153 6.16 -2.27 -9.45
CA ILE A 153 7.52 -1.90 -9.06
C ILE A 153 7.75 -0.46 -9.50
N GLY A 154 8.09 0.45 -8.58
CA GLY A 154 8.18 1.86 -8.98
C GLY A 154 8.87 2.80 -8.00
N ASP A 155 8.66 4.08 -8.26
CA ASP A 155 9.22 5.20 -7.51
C ASP A 155 8.12 6.05 -6.85
N SER A 156 8.38 7.35 -6.65
CA SER A 156 7.47 8.33 -6.04
C SER A 156 6.09 8.40 -6.73
N HIS A 157 6.00 8.09 -8.02
CA HIS A 157 4.72 8.05 -8.74
C HIS A 157 3.87 6.84 -8.34
N THR A 158 4.51 5.77 -7.88
CA THR A 158 3.82 4.53 -7.49
C THR A 158 3.45 4.53 -6.02
N VAL A 159 4.22 5.21 -5.16
CA VAL A 159 3.83 5.42 -3.75
C VAL A 159 2.71 6.49 -3.62
N GLY A 160 2.61 7.42 -4.56
CA GLY A 160 1.63 8.51 -4.53
C GLY A 160 2.14 9.75 -3.81
N TYR A 161 3.43 10.03 -3.94
CA TYR A 161 4.10 11.19 -3.35
C TYR A 161 3.39 12.48 -3.77
N GLY A 162 2.86 13.24 -2.80
CA GLY A 162 2.14 14.49 -3.07
C GLY A 162 0.77 14.36 -3.74
N ALA A 163 0.21 13.15 -3.89
CA ALA A 163 -1.04 12.92 -4.64
C ALA A 163 -2.29 13.60 -4.03
N ASP A 164 -2.27 13.90 -2.73
CA ASP A 164 -3.31 14.67 -2.03
C ASP A 164 -3.08 16.18 -2.05
N GLY A 165 -1.89 16.63 -2.47
CA GLY A 165 -1.61 18.04 -2.65
C GLY A 165 -2.49 18.68 -3.71
N THR A 166 -2.69 19.99 -3.60
CA THR A 166 -3.61 20.75 -4.47
C THR A 166 -2.89 21.63 -5.47
N HIS A 167 -1.57 21.78 -5.34
CA HIS A 167 -0.77 22.64 -6.20
C HIS A 167 0.70 22.17 -6.25
N ARG A 168 1.34 22.29 -7.42
CA ARG A 168 2.73 21.83 -7.67
C ARG A 168 3.78 22.40 -6.72
N ASP A 169 3.57 23.64 -6.27
CA ASP A 169 4.49 24.36 -5.39
C ASP A 169 4.19 24.13 -3.90
N GLU A 170 3.15 23.37 -3.57
CA GLU A 170 2.89 22.92 -2.21
C GLU A 170 4.05 22.00 -1.74
N PRO A 171 4.59 22.18 -0.54
CA PRO A 171 5.63 21.30 -0.03
C PRO A 171 5.07 19.90 0.24
N PHE A 172 5.92 18.90 0.10
CA PHE A 172 5.56 17.56 0.53
C PHE A 172 5.39 17.49 2.05
N SER A 173 4.40 16.72 2.48
CA SER A 173 4.35 16.10 3.81
C SER A 173 3.89 14.65 3.68
N VAL A 174 4.17 13.80 4.68
CA VAL A 174 3.70 12.41 4.68
C VAL A 174 2.17 12.33 4.53
N GLY A 175 1.43 13.30 5.07
CA GLY A 175 -0.01 13.41 4.91
C GLY A 175 -0.48 13.71 3.47
N THR A 176 0.35 14.32 2.63
CA THR A 176 0.05 14.53 1.20
C THR A 176 0.28 13.28 0.34
N GLU A 177 0.89 12.23 0.89
CA GLU A 177 1.06 10.95 0.19
C GLU A 177 -0.22 10.11 0.26
N ASN A 178 -0.62 9.54 -0.87
CA ASN A 178 -1.85 8.74 -0.94
C ASN A 178 -1.79 7.64 -2.01
N ALA A 179 -1.42 6.44 -1.56
CA ALA A 179 -1.44 5.22 -2.37
C ALA A 179 -2.75 4.97 -3.13
N ASP A 180 -3.91 5.29 -2.53
CA ASP A 180 -5.23 5.01 -3.13
C ASP A 180 -5.48 5.80 -4.40
N LYS A 181 -4.87 6.98 -4.52
CA LYS A 181 -5.04 7.89 -5.67
C LYS A 181 -4.02 7.66 -6.77
N THR A 182 -3.11 6.70 -6.59
CA THR A 182 -2.07 6.40 -7.58
C THR A 182 -2.66 5.73 -8.82
N TYR A 183 -2.00 5.91 -9.95
CA TYR A 183 -2.32 5.18 -11.18
C TYR A 183 -2.36 3.66 -10.93
N ALA A 184 -1.49 3.14 -10.05
CA ALA A 184 -1.42 1.73 -9.72
C ALA A 184 -2.69 1.23 -9.02
N ALA A 185 -3.14 1.91 -7.98
CA ALA A 185 -4.38 1.55 -7.28
C ALA A 185 -5.61 1.75 -8.17
N ILE A 186 -5.63 2.78 -9.03
CA ILE A 186 -6.68 3.01 -10.03
C ILE A 186 -6.76 1.83 -11.01
N LEU A 187 -5.61 1.38 -11.54
CA LEU A 187 -5.54 0.25 -12.46
C LEU A 187 -6.03 -1.03 -11.80
N ALA A 188 -5.63 -1.30 -10.57
CA ALA A 188 -6.08 -2.48 -9.83
C ALA A 188 -7.60 -2.46 -9.61
N ARG A 189 -8.18 -1.32 -9.18
CA ARG A 189 -9.64 -1.17 -9.09
C ARG A 189 -10.34 -1.36 -10.43
N TYR A 190 -9.80 -0.76 -11.49
CA TYR A 190 -10.38 -0.87 -12.83
C TYR A 190 -10.40 -2.33 -13.34
N PHE A 191 -9.38 -3.13 -13.04
CA PHE A 191 -9.34 -4.53 -13.45
C PHE A 191 -9.87 -5.52 -12.39
N ASP A 192 -10.50 -5.03 -11.32
CA ASP A 192 -10.96 -5.83 -10.18
C ASP A 192 -9.88 -6.77 -9.63
N ALA A 193 -8.68 -6.23 -9.43
CA ALA A 193 -7.50 -6.96 -8.99
C ALA A 193 -7.08 -6.54 -7.56
N ASP A 194 -6.59 -7.53 -6.81
CA ASP A 194 -5.74 -7.27 -5.64
C ASP A 194 -4.36 -6.80 -6.14
N TYR A 195 -3.57 -6.14 -5.27
CA TYR A 195 -2.28 -5.62 -5.69
C TYR A 195 -1.23 -5.55 -4.58
N ALA A 196 0.03 -5.43 -4.98
CA ALA A 196 1.14 -5.02 -4.12
C ALA A 196 1.93 -3.88 -4.76
N LEU A 197 2.28 -2.85 -3.98
CA LEU A 197 3.07 -1.71 -4.43
C LEU A 197 4.46 -1.77 -3.80
N ILE A 198 5.45 -2.16 -4.60
CA ILE A 198 6.85 -2.27 -4.21
C ILE A 198 7.58 -1.07 -4.79
N ALA A 199 7.47 0.05 -4.08
CA ALA A 199 7.97 1.33 -4.54
C ALA A 199 8.62 2.12 -3.41
N HIS A 200 9.49 3.06 -3.79
CA HIS A 200 10.15 3.98 -2.88
C HIS A 200 10.48 5.29 -3.59
N SER A 201 10.15 6.43 -2.99
CA SER A 201 10.43 7.74 -3.57
C SER A 201 11.92 7.96 -3.81
N GLY A 202 12.27 8.63 -4.90
CA GLY A 202 13.66 8.93 -5.24
C GLY A 202 14.52 7.74 -5.71
N ARG A 203 14.06 6.48 -5.62
CA ARG A 203 14.82 5.33 -6.14
C ARG A 203 14.59 5.13 -7.64
N GLY A 204 15.64 4.75 -8.35
CA GLY A 204 15.56 4.40 -9.78
C GLY A 204 15.91 2.94 -10.05
N ALA A 205 16.13 2.60 -11.32
CA ALA A 205 16.60 1.28 -11.72
C ALA A 205 18.12 1.17 -11.59
N ALA A 206 18.85 2.04 -12.29
CA ALA A 206 20.31 2.16 -12.24
C ALA A 206 20.75 3.19 -11.20
N ARG A 207 20.05 4.33 -11.12
CA ARG A 207 20.46 5.51 -10.35
C ARG A 207 19.30 6.14 -9.58
N ASN A 208 19.55 6.54 -8.35
CA ASN A 208 18.61 7.28 -7.52
C ASN A 208 18.71 8.79 -7.79
N PHE A 209 17.65 9.52 -7.44
CA PHE A 209 17.58 10.96 -7.60
C PHE A 209 18.75 11.66 -6.87
N GLY A 210 19.41 12.59 -7.54
CA GLY A 210 20.49 13.39 -6.96
C GLY A 210 21.83 12.66 -6.70
N ASP A 211 21.97 11.38 -7.04
CA ASP A 211 23.24 10.66 -6.88
C ASP A 211 24.33 11.27 -7.78
N SER A 212 25.55 11.43 -7.26
CA SER A 212 26.67 11.99 -8.03
C SER A 212 27.25 11.02 -9.05
N LEU A 213 26.91 9.73 -8.95
CA LEU A 213 27.32 8.68 -9.88
C LEU A 213 26.24 8.37 -10.90
N THR A 214 26.63 7.74 -12.02
CA THR A 214 25.70 7.21 -13.04
C THR A 214 24.96 5.95 -12.59
N SER A 215 25.40 5.32 -11.50
CA SER A 215 24.78 4.12 -10.92
C SER A 215 24.88 4.14 -9.41
N SER A 216 23.75 3.95 -8.73
CA SER A 216 23.66 3.95 -7.28
C SER A 216 23.90 2.56 -6.71
N ARG A 217 24.52 2.52 -5.53
CA ARG A 217 24.85 1.28 -4.81
C ARG A 217 23.60 0.45 -4.45
N TYR A 218 22.51 1.11 -4.10
CA TYR A 218 21.26 0.47 -3.70
C TYR A 218 20.08 1.16 -4.40
N THR A 219 19.31 0.40 -5.16
CA THR A 219 18.24 0.91 -6.03
C THR A 219 17.02 -0.01 -5.96
N MET A 220 16.00 0.21 -6.80
CA MET A 220 14.86 -0.69 -6.86
C MET A 220 15.23 -2.12 -7.29
N LYS A 221 16.33 -2.33 -8.03
CA LYS A 221 16.83 -3.68 -8.31
C LYS A 221 17.05 -4.47 -7.02
N ASP A 222 17.49 -3.82 -5.95
CA ASP A 222 17.82 -4.43 -4.66
C ASP A 222 16.66 -4.39 -3.66
N ALA A 223 15.92 -3.28 -3.65
CA ALA A 223 14.79 -3.08 -2.75
C ALA A 223 13.62 -4.03 -3.03
N LEU A 224 13.39 -4.41 -4.31
CA LEU A 224 12.30 -5.33 -4.66
C LEU A 224 12.43 -6.70 -4.01
N LEU A 225 13.62 -7.07 -3.54
CA LEU A 225 13.89 -8.35 -2.88
C LEU A 225 13.60 -8.34 -1.37
N ARG A 226 13.12 -7.21 -0.82
CA ARG A 226 12.98 -7.03 0.63
C ARG A 226 11.57 -7.25 1.13
N THR A 227 11.47 -7.82 2.32
CA THR A 227 10.21 -7.93 3.05
C THR A 227 9.70 -6.56 3.45
N TRP A 228 10.63 -5.65 3.77
CA TRP A 228 10.37 -4.30 4.23
C TRP A 228 10.99 -3.28 3.29
N ASN A 229 10.34 -2.13 3.11
CA ASN A 229 10.91 -0.97 2.46
C ASN A 229 12.04 -0.35 3.30
N SER A 230 11.83 -0.28 4.62
CA SER A 230 12.72 0.33 5.62
C SER A 230 13.97 -0.52 5.94
N ASP A 231 13.95 -1.82 5.65
CA ASP A 231 15.06 -2.74 5.92
C ASP A 231 15.67 -3.32 4.63
N THR A 232 16.98 -3.19 4.52
CA THR A 232 17.76 -3.63 3.35
C THR A 232 18.27 -5.07 3.49
N SER A 233 18.07 -5.72 4.63
CA SER A 233 18.63 -7.04 4.95
C SER A 233 17.63 -8.18 4.77
N THR A 234 16.42 -8.08 5.33
CA THR A 234 15.44 -9.18 5.31
C THR A 234 14.90 -9.42 3.91
N ARG A 235 15.08 -10.64 3.40
CA ARG A 235 14.60 -11.03 2.07
C ARG A 235 13.15 -11.48 2.11
N TYR A 236 12.40 -11.07 1.10
CA TYR A 236 11.04 -11.54 0.88
C TYR A 236 11.04 -12.96 0.31
N GLY A 237 10.08 -13.77 0.77
CA GLY A 237 9.95 -15.19 0.39
C GLY A 237 9.31 -15.44 -0.98
N PHE A 238 8.63 -14.44 -1.57
CA PHE A 238 7.92 -14.56 -2.86
C PHE A 238 6.81 -15.64 -2.90
N ASP A 239 6.20 -15.92 -1.75
CA ASP A 239 5.23 -16.99 -1.54
C ASP A 239 3.83 -16.53 -1.08
N GLN A 240 3.67 -15.26 -0.67
CA GLN A 240 2.38 -14.75 -0.17
C GLN A 240 1.37 -14.45 -1.30
N TYR A 241 1.88 -14.20 -2.50
CA TYR A 241 1.10 -14.00 -3.72
C TYR A 241 1.94 -14.30 -4.96
N ARG A 242 1.26 -14.56 -6.07
CA ARG A 242 1.84 -14.63 -7.41
C ARG A 242 1.08 -13.67 -8.33
N PRO A 243 1.72 -12.64 -8.90
CA PRO A 243 1.04 -11.69 -9.77
C PRO A 243 0.72 -12.32 -11.13
N ASP A 244 -0.42 -11.94 -11.70
CA ASP A 244 -0.75 -12.20 -13.11
C ASP A 244 -0.01 -11.22 -14.04
N LEU A 245 0.15 -9.99 -13.56
CA LEU A 245 0.81 -8.90 -14.24
C LEU A 245 1.72 -8.14 -13.28
N ILE A 246 2.95 -7.86 -13.73
CA ILE A 246 3.85 -6.94 -13.06
C ILE A 246 3.93 -5.66 -13.90
N VAL A 247 3.78 -4.51 -13.28
CA VAL A 247 3.94 -3.20 -13.93
C VAL A 247 5.16 -2.52 -13.35
N ILE A 248 6.14 -2.16 -14.18
CA ILE A 248 7.36 -1.47 -13.75
C ILE A 248 7.32 -0.04 -14.25
N ASN A 249 7.29 0.93 -13.34
CA ASN A 249 7.36 2.36 -13.66
C ASN A 249 8.60 2.96 -12.98
N LEU A 250 9.75 2.80 -13.65
CA LEU A 250 11.06 3.27 -13.21
C LEU A 250 11.77 3.96 -14.37
N GLY A 251 12.68 4.87 -14.03
CA GLY A 251 13.44 5.68 -14.99
C GLY A 251 13.31 7.18 -14.73
N SER A 252 12.32 7.63 -13.95
CA SER A 252 12.19 9.06 -13.62
C SER A 252 13.44 9.56 -12.90
N ASN A 253 13.81 8.90 -11.80
CA ASN A 253 14.96 9.28 -10.95
C ASN A 253 16.32 9.03 -11.61
N ASP A 254 16.37 8.08 -12.54
CA ASP A 254 17.56 7.80 -13.34
C ASP A 254 17.92 8.98 -14.25
N PHE A 255 16.93 9.73 -14.77
CA PHE A 255 17.11 10.75 -15.81
C PHE A 255 16.63 12.17 -15.45
N SER A 256 16.05 12.38 -14.26
CA SER A 256 15.55 13.71 -13.82
C SER A 256 16.65 14.62 -13.27
N SER A 257 17.85 14.10 -13.02
CA SER A 257 19.01 14.85 -12.52
C SER A 257 20.30 14.28 -13.09
N GLN A 258 21.35 15.10 -13.21
CA GLN A 258 22.66 14.66 -13.71
C GLN A 258 23.54 14.05 -12.61
N PRO A 259 24.49 13.16 -12.96
CA PRO A 259 24.72 12.60 -14.29
C PRO A 259 23.72 11.48 -14.65
N ASN A 260 23.34 11.37 -15.92
CA ASN A 260 22.46 10.30 -16.38
C ASN A 260 23.23 8.97 -16.59
N PRO A 261 22.64 7.79 -16.31
CA PRO A 261 23.22 6.51 -16.70
C PRO A 261 23.33 6.39 -18.23
N SER A 262 24.36 5.68 -18.68
CA SER A 262 24.46 5.23 -20.06
C SER A 262 23.35 4.23 -20.41
N LYS A 263 23.11 3.99 -21.71
CA LYS A 263 22.20 2.95 -22.17
C LYS A 263 22.54 1.58 -21.58
N ALA A 264 23.82 1.23 -21.57
CA ALA A 264 24.30 -0.05 -21.06
C ALA A 264 24.02 -0.22 -19.56
N GLU A 265 24.30 0.80 -18.75
CA GLU A 265 24.03 0.78 -17.30
C GLU A 265 22.53 0.66 -17.01
N PHE A 266 21.70 1.45 -17.70
CA PHE A 266 20.26 1.41 -17.50
C PHE A 266 19.64 0.07 -17.91
N ILE A 267 19.97 -0.45 -19.10
CA ILE A 267 19.48 -1.76 -19.57
C ILE A 267 19.97 -2.88 -18.67
N ALA A 268 21.22 -2.85 -18.19
CA ALA A 268 21.73 -3.86 -17.28
C ALA A 268 20.97 -3.86 -15.94
N ALA A 269 20.68 -2.69 -15.38
CA ALA A 269 19.93 -2.58 -14.13
C ALA A 269 18.47 -3.03 -14.29
N TYR A 270 17.80 -2.62 -15.38
CA TYR A 270 16.43 -3.04 -15.68
C TYR A 270 16.35 -4.54 -15.98
N GLY A 271 17.33 -5.08 -16.71
CA GLY A 271 17.47 -6.51 -16.97
C GLY A 271 17.62 -7.32 -15.67
N GLN A 272 18.38 -6.82 -14.69
CA GLN A 272 18.47 -7.45 -13.36
C GLN A 272 17.14 -7.44 -12.61
N ILE A 273 16.36 -6.36 -12.70
CA ILE A 273 15.00 -6.30 -12.11
C ILE A 273 14.15 -7.41 -12.72
N ILE A 274 14.07 -7.47 -14.05
CA ILE A 274 13.27 -8.47 -14.77
C ILE A 274 13.75 -9.88 -14.45
N GLN A 275 15.05 -10.14 -14.45
CA GLN A 275 15.61 -11.45 -14.10
C GLN A 275 15.25 -11.87 -12.67
N ARG A 276 15.32 -10.95 -11.70
CA ARG A 276 14.93 -11.24 -10.30
C ARG A 276 13.45 -11.60 -10.20
N LEU A 277 12.57 -10.88 -10.91
CA LEU A 277 11.14 -11.18 -10.97
C LEU A 277 10.85 -12.51 -11.68
N ARG A 278 11.60 -12.83 -12.74
CA ARG A 278 11.51 -14.14 -13.43
C ARG A 278 11.91 -15.29 -12.51
N SER A 279 12.97 -15.12 -11.73
CA SER A 279 13.38 -16.11 -10.73
C SER A 279 12.34 -16.29 -9.63
N ALA A 280 11.65 -15.21 -9.24
CA ALA A 280 10.62 -15.25 -8.20
C ALA A 280 9.29 -15.87 -8.68
N TYR A 281 8.80 -15.46 -9.85
CA TYR A 281 7.41 -15.75 -10.27
C TYR A 281 7.28 -16.58 -11.56
N GLY A 282 8.40 -16.84 -12.25
CA GLY A 282 8.46 -17.60 -13.48
C GLY A 282 8.31 -16.77 -14.75
N LYS A 283 8.64 -17.39 -15.90
CA LYS A 283 8.67 -16.75 -17.22
C LYS A 283 7.29 -16.41 -17.81
N GLU A 284 6.23 -17.03 -17.30
CA GLU A 284 4.86 -16.86 -17.82
C GLU A 284 4.19 -15.57 -17.34
N VAL A 285 4.70 -14.96 -16.26
CA VAL A 285 4.13 -13.71 -15.75
C VAL A 285 4.43 -12.58 -16.73
N LYS A 286 3.40 -11.82 -17.11
CA LYS A 286 3.58 -10.70 -18.05
C LYS A 286 4.16 -9.50 -17.29
N ILE A 287 5.09 -8.79 -17.92
CA ILE A 287 5.71 -7.58 -17.36
C ILE A 287 5.45 -6.42 -18.32
N LEU A 288 4.83 -5.36 -17.83
CA LEU A 288 4.63 -4.11 -18.56
C LEU A 288 5.55 -3.01 -18.01
N CYS A 289 6.54 -2.62 -18.80
CA CYS A 289 7.43 -1.51 -18.50
C CYS A 289 6.79 -0.19 -18.97
N VAL A 290 6.40 0.66 -18.02
CA VAL A 290 5.83 1.98 -18.28
C VAL A 290 6.97 2.96 -18.55
N THR A 291 6.89 3.66 -19.67
CA THR A 291 7.87 4.70 -20.01
C THR A 291 7.52 6.02 -19.28
N PRO A 292 8.36 6.50 -18.34
CA PRO A 292 8.03 7.60 -17.45
C PRO A 292 7.97 8.96 -18.15
N ARG A 293 7.42 9.96 -17.45
CA ARG A 293 7.31 11.36 -17.89
C ARG A 293 8.62 12.12 -17.62
N VAL A 294 9.73 11.70 -18.24
CA VAL A 294 11.02 12.40 -18.13
C VAL A 294 11.65 12.61 -19.50
N LYS A 295 12.35 13.74 -19.67
CA LYS A 295 13.09 14.05 -20.89
C LYS A 295 14.32 13.14 -21.01
N GLY A 296 14.84 12.99 -22.23
CA GLY A 296 16.04 12.21 -22.50
C GLY A 296 15.73 10.83 -23.09
N PRO A 297 16.75 9.95 -23.12
CA PRO A 297 16.71 8.73 -23.94
C PRO A 297 15.97 7.56 -23.28
N VAL A 298 15.40 7.75 -22.08
CA VAL A 298 14.73 6.68 -21.32
C VAL A 298 13.65 5.95 -22.14
N GLY A 299 12.91 6.67 -22.97
CA GLY A 299 11.84 6.08 -23.79
C GLY A 299 12.40 5.13 -24.85
N GLU A 300 13.50 5.49 -25.49
CA GLU A 300 14.21 4.62 -26.44
C GLU A 300 14.80 3.40 -25.74
N TYR A 301 15.28 3.57 -24.50
CA TYR A 301 15.87 2.47 -23.74
C TYR A 301 14.81 1.47 -23.29
N ILE A 302 13.68 1.94 -22.73
CA ILE A 302 12.58 1.08 -22.30
C ILE A 302 11.93 0.38 -23.50
N ALA A 303 11.72 1.08 -24.62
CA ALA A 303 11.17 0.47 -25.83
C ALA A 303 12.05 -0.65 -26.40
N ALA A 304 13.37 -0.60 -26.18
CA ALA A 304 14.29 -1.63 -26.62
C ALA A 304 14.36 -2.87 -25.69
N LEU A 305 13.81 -2.81 -24.47
CA LEU A 305 13.93 -3.90 -23.49
C LEU A 305 13.39 -5.25 -24.00
N PRO A 306 12.19 -5.36 -24.60
CA PRO A 306 11.66 -6.64 -25.05
C PRO A 306 12.59 -7.37 -26.03
N GLU A 307 13.14 -6.62 -27.00
CA GLU A 307 14.06 -7.15 -28.02
C GLU A 307 15.42 -7.51 -27.42
N LEU A 308 16.00 -6.62 -26.60
CA LEU A 308 17.33 -6.82 -26.01
C LEU A 308 17.36 -7.96 -24.98
N LEU A 309 16.24 -8.22 -24.31
CA LEU A 309 16.12 -9.30 -23.33
C LEU A 309 15.64 -10.62 -23.93
N HIS A 310 15.19 -10.62 -25.20
CA HIS A 310 14.59 -11.77 -25.87
C HIS A 310 13.45 -12.43 -25.06
N ASP A 311 12.65 -11.61 -24.36
CA ASP A 311 11.55 -12.06 -23.50
C ASP A 311 10.20 -11.64 -24.09
N PRO A 312 9.41 -12.58 -24.66
CA PRO A 312 8.14 -12.26 -25.30
C PRO A 312 7.05 -11.84 -24.31
N ASN A 313 7.26 -12.01 -23.00
CA ASN A 313 6.35 -11.60 -21.94
C ASN A 313 6.80 -10.29 -21.27
N VAL A 314 7.73 -9.55 -21.89
CA VAL A 314 8.08 -8.17 -21.52
C VAL A 314 7.53 -7.22 -22.58
N PHE A 315 6.77 -6.23 -22.13
CA PHE A 315 6.11 -5.23 -22.96
C PHE A 315 6.54 -3.83 -22.52
N ALA A 316 6.43 -2.86 -23.42
CA ALA A 316 6.72 -1.45 -23.11
C ALA A 316 5.58 -0.55 -23.57
N THR A 317 5.24 0.47 -22.76
CA THR A 317 4.33 1.52 -23.19
C THR A 317 5.06 2.60 -23.98
N ALA A 318 4.31 3.39 -24.78
CA ALA A 318 4.78 4.70 -25.20
C ALA A 318 5.04 5.61 -23.98
N SER A 319 5.71 6.74 -24.19
CA SER A 319 6.05 7.67 -23.11
C SER A 319 4.84 8.40 -22.55
N LEU A 320 4.80 8.55 -21.22
CA LEU A 320 3.85 9.42 -20.52
C LEU A 320 4.10 10.93 -20.77
N ARG A 321 5.14 11.29 -21.53
CA ARG A 321 5.35 12.69 -21.96
C ARG A 321 4.17 13.16 -22.80
N GLY A 322 3.61 14.33 -22.44
CA GLY A 322 2.44 14.91 -23.10
C GLY A 322 1.10 14.39 -22.58
N VAL A 323 1.08 13.37 -21.71
CA VAL A 323 -0.15 12.87 -21.08
C VAL A 323 -0.60 13.77 -19.93
N LEU A 324 0.35 14.37 -19.19
CA LEU A 324 0.10 15.27 -18.07
C LEU A 324 0.66 16.67 -18.33
N ASN A 325 -0.06 17.70 -17.88
CA ASN A 325 0.40 19.09 -17.84
C ASN A 325 0.91 19.49 -16.44
N ASP A 326 1.71 20.55 -16.35
CA ASP A 326 2.28 21.04 -15.07
C ASP A 326 1.35 22.03 -14.33
N ASP A 327 0.07 22.04 -14.67
CA ASP A 327 -0.95 22.93 -14.10
C ASP A 327 -2.01 22.09 -13.37
N SER A 328 -3.09 21.72 -14.05
CA SER A 328 -4.24 21.01 -13.48
C SER A 328 -3.96 19.57 -13.01
N ASP A 329 -2.85 18.97 -13.43
CA ASP A 329 -2.57 17.55 -13.18
C ASP A 329 -1.60 17.30 -12.03
N MET A 330 -1.08 18.36 -11.39
CA MET A 330 -0.08 18.28 -10.33
C MET A 330 -0.72 18.34 -8.94
N GLY A 331 -0.15 17.55 -8.02
CA GLY A 331 -0.34 17.64 -6.58
C GLY A 331 0.86 18.34 -5.96
N ALA A 332 1.27 17.99 -4.74
CA ALA A 332 2.38 18.63 -4.07
C ALA A 332 3.74 18.29 -4.70
N ALA A 333 4.71 19.19 -4.53
CA ALA A 333 6.11 19.01 -4.88
C ALA A 333 6.35 18.52 -6.32
N TRP A 334 5.62 19.12 -7.27
CA TRP A 334 5.73 18.81 -8.71
C TRP A 334 5.44 17.35 -9.10
N HIS A 335 4.77 16.59 -8.23
CA HIS A 335 4.33 15.24 -8.52
C HIS A 335 2.87 15.23 -9.01
N PRO A 336 2.42 14.19 -9.74
CA PRO A 336 1.04 14.09 -10.18
C PRO A 336 0.05 14.12 -9.01
N GLY A 337 -0.98 14.94 -9.13
CA GLY A 337 -2.15 14.87 -8.26
C GLY A 337 -3.09 13.75 -8.72
N TYR A 338 -4.25 13.63 -8.10
CA TYR A 338 -5.22 12.59 -8.46
C TYR A 338 -5.61 12.61 -9.95
N THR A 339 -5.86 13.80 -10.52
CA THR A 339 -6.21 13.94 -11.94
C THR A 339 -5.07 13.48 -12.84
N GLY A 340 -3.81 13.80 -12.49
CA GLY A 340 -2.64 13.31 -13.20
C GLY A 340 -2.55 11.78 -13.17
N HIS A 341 -2.77 11.17 -12.00
CA HIS A 341 -2.82 9.72 -11.86
C HIS A 341 -3.96 9.06 -12.63
N GLN A 342 -5.14 9.68 -12.70
CA GLN A 342 -6.24 9.21 -13.56
C GLN A 342 -5.83 9.21 -15.03
N LYS A 343 -5.16 10.26 -15.52
CA LYS A 343 -4.65 10.30 -16.90
C LYS A 343 -3.58 9.24 -17.15
N MET A 344 -2.68 9.00 -16.21
CA MET A 344 -1.70 7.91 -16.29
C MET A 344 -2.41 6.55 -16.39
N ALA A 345 -3.42 6.29 -15.55
CA ALA A 345 -4.17 5.04 -15.60
C ALA A 345 -4.91 4.88 -16.95
N MET A 346 -5.61 5.93 -17.42
CA MET A 346 -6.28 5.94 -18.74
C MET A 346 -5.33 5.61 -19.88
N PHE A 347 -4.09 6.10 -19.81
CA PHE A 347 -3.06 5.81 -20.80
C PHE A 347 -2.60 4.34 -20.77
N ILE A 348 -2.53 3.73 -19.58
CA ILE A 348 -2.01 2.37 -19.38
C ILE A 348 -3.08 1.29 -19.59
N ILE A 349 -4.36 1.57 -19.31
CA ILE A 349 -5.48 0.62 -19.41
C ILE A 349 -5.49 -0.16 -20.75
N PRO A 350 -5.39 0.49 -21.93
CA PRO A 350 -5.41 -0.23 -23.21
C PRO A 350 -4.29 -1.26 -23.37
N TYR A 351 -3.09 -0.96 -22.83
CA TYR A 351 -1.96 -1.89 -22.84
C TYR A 351 -2.29 -3.13 -22.01
N ILE A 352 -2.77 -2.93 -20.77
CA ILE A 352 -3.10 -4.05 -19.87
C ILE A 352 -4.23 -4.90 -20.45
N ALA A 353 -5.29 -4.27 -20.98
CA ALA A 353 -6.40 -4.98 -21.61
C ALA A 353 -5.92 -5.85 -22.79
N THR A 354 -5.04 -5.31 -23.64
CA THR A 354 -4.46 -6.04 -24.77
C THR A 354 -3.56 -7.19 -24.32
N ILE A 355 -2.66 -6.93 -23.36
CA ILE A 355 -1.66 -7.89 -22.89
C ILE A 355 -2.32 -9.03 -22.12
N MET A 356 -3.30 -8.72 -21.25
CA MET A 356 -3.93 -9.70 -20.36
C MET A 356 -5.20 -10.33 -20.96
N GLY A 357 -5.78 -9.74 -21.99
CA GLY A 357 -7.11 -10.10 -22.47
C GLY A 357 -8.22 -9.74 -21.49
N TRP A 358 -7.94 -8.85 -20.52
CA TRP A 358 -8.93 -8.38 -19.57
C TRP A 358 -9.83 -7.33 -20.25
N PRO A 359 -11.17 -7.45 -20.11
CA PRO A 359 -12.09 -6.59 -20.85
C PRO A 359 -11.97 -5.13 -20.40
N LEU A 360 -12.19 -4.21 -21.35
CA LEU A 360 -12.43 -2.81 -21.01
C LEU A 360 -13.82 -2.71 -20.38
N ALA A 361 -13.89 -2.08 -19.20
CA ALA A 361 -15.12 -1.88 -18.46
C ALA A 361 -15.63 -0.46 -18.66
N GLU A 362 -16.94 -0.29 -18.81
CA GLU A 362 -17.61 1.01 -18.82
C GLU A 362 -17.76 1.55 -17.40
N GLN A 363 -16.64 1.88 -16.76
CA GLN A 363 -16.62 2.40 -15.39
C GLN A 363 -15.73 3.63 -15.26
N PRO A 364 -16.03 4.53 -14.30
CA PRO A 364 -15.19 5.67 -14.02
C PRO A 364 -13.77 5.26 -13.63
N ILE A 365 -12.77 6.00 -14.11
CA ILE A 365 -11.38 5.84 -13.70
C ILE A 365 -11.21 6.51 -12.33
N LYS A 366 -11.25 5.70 -11.27
CA LYS A 366 -11.26 6.16 -9.89
C LYS A 366 -10.19 5.49 -9.08
#